data_AF-A0A7S9LUT3-F1
#
_entry.id   AF-A0A7S9LUT3-F1
#
_cell.length_a   1.000
_cell.length_b   1.000
_cell.length_c   1.000
_cell.angle_alpha   90.00
_cell.angle_beta   90.00
_cell.angle_gamma   90.00
#
_symmetry.space_group_name_H-M   'P 1'
#
loop_
_entity.id
_entity.type
_entity.pdbx_description
1 polymer ?
#
loop_
_entity_poly.entity_id
_entity_poly.type
_entity_poly.pdbx_seq_one_letter_code
_entity_poly.pdbx_strand_id
1 'polypeptide(L)'
;MNSPVDAMDDRVTAAIIAAAVSAVVAVLSWVFAFFRDERRERRRRRERVIDVQKAIRAEIETHVYQLERDDLDRVAEVVATLFGSDPGYVPFIPRERHDVIFAVLVGDIQVLPTDTIRPVVVYYDILATIDAMTEDMRSERYGALDPERRALFFADYMDTKRNLLRRGQKAIESLSESIALLEQGASPINRPVADQSGR
;
A
#
# COMPACT_ATOMS: atom_id res chain seq x y z
N MET A 1 30.32 1.87 74.57
CA MET A 1 29.12 2.68 74.81
C MET A 1 29.16 3.76 73.73
N ASN A 2 28.50 3.52 72.59
CA ASN A 2 28.54 4.48 71.47
C ASN A 2 27.81 5.75 71.92
N SER A 3 28.43 6.92 71.74
CA SER A 3 27.79 8.17 72.11
C SER A 3 26.59 8.42 71.20
N PRO A 4 25.51 9.07 71.67
CA PRO A 4 24.33 9.38 70.86
C PRO A 4 24.64 10.23 69.60
N VAL A 5 25.82 10.85 69.55
CA VAL A 5 26.36 11.58 68.40
C VAL A 5 26.86 10.61 67.30
N ASP A 6 27.57 9.53 67.64
CA ASP A 6 28.07 8.54 66.66
C ASP A 6 26.91 7.81 65.96
N ALA A 7 25.85 7.49 66.72
CA ALA A 7 24.64 6.88 66.18
C ALA A 7 23.84 7.83 65.25
N MET A 8 24.01 9.14 65.40
CA MET A 8 23.41 10.15 64.52
C MET A 8 24.19 10.23 63.20
N ASP A 9 25.53 10.26 63.26
CA ASP A 9 26.40 10.30 62.08
C ASP A 9 26.28 9.05 61.20
N ASP A 10 26.13 7.87 61.80
CA ASP A 10 25.90 6.61 61.07
C ASP A 10 24.55 6.63 60.31
N ARG A 11 23.52 7.19 60.93
CA ARG A 11 22.18 7.32 60.32
C ARG A 11 22.17 8.33 59.18
N VAL A 12 22.87 9.46 59.34
CA VAL A 12 23.02 10.48 58.30
C VAL A 12 23.82 9.92 57.12
N THR A 13 24.91 9.22 57.38
CA THR A 13 25.74 8.57 56.35
C THR A 13 24.96 7.49 55.60
N ALA A 14 24.22 6.64 56.31
CA ALA A 14 23.36 5.62 55.72
C ALA A 14 22.24 6.24 54.86
N ALA A 15 21.63 7.35 55.31
CA ALA A 15 20.61 8.06 54.55
C ALA A 15 21.18 8.68 53.25
N ILE A 16 22.39 9.24 53.30
CA ILE A 16 23.07 9.79 52.11
C ILE A 16 23.37 8.68 51.09
N ILE A 17 23.89 7.54 51.55
CA ILE A 17 24.18 6.39 50.68
C ILE A 17 22.87 5.84 50.07
N ALA A 18 21.82 5.69 50.87
CA ALA A 18 20.52 5.22 50.39
C ALA A 18 19.91 6.18 49.35
N ALA A 19 20.01 7.48 49.56
CA ALA A 19 19.55 8.48 48.61
C ALA A 19 20.35 8.44 47.30
N ALA A 20 21.67 8.29 47.38
CA ALA A 20 22.54 8.18 46.20
C ALA A 20 22.24 6.92 45.38
N VAL A 21 22.08 5.76 46.02
CA VAL A 21 21.70 4.50 45.37
C VAL A 21 20.32 4.61 44.73
N SER A 22 19.35 5.19 45.44
CA SER A 22 17.98 5.37 44.93
C SER A 22 17.93 6.29 43.70
N ALA A 23 18.72 7.37 43.70
CA ALA A 23 18.84 8.27 42.55
C ALA A 23 19.43 7.55 41.32
N VAL A 24 20.46 6.73 41.50
CA VAL A 24 21.07 5.94 40.41
C VAL A 24 20.06 4.93 39.83
N VAL A 25 19.34 4.21 40.69
CA VAL A 25 18.32 3.24 40.25
C VAL A 25 17.19 3.92 39.49
N ALA A 26 16.76 5.11 39.92
CA ALA A 26 15.73 5.89 39.23
C ALA A 26 16.17 6.32 37.82
N VAL A 27 17.41 6.83 37.69
CA VAL A 27 17.99 7.22 36.39
C VAL A 27 18.11 6.01 35.46
N LEU A 28 18.61 4.87 35.94
CA LEU A 28 18.71 3.63 35.15
C LEU A 28 17.33 3.11 34.72
N SER A 29 16.33 3.20 35.59
CA SER A 29 14.95 2.81 35.28
C SER A 29 14.33 3.68 34.20
N TRP A 30 14.57 5.00 34.23
CA TRP A 30 14.10 5.93 33.21
C TRP A 30 14.80 5.71 31.87
N VAL A 31 16.12 5.52 31.86
CA VAL A 31 16.90 5.19 30.65
C VAL A 31 16.42 3.86 30.03
N PHE A 32 16.17 2.84 30.86
CA PHE A 32 15.63 1.56 30.39
C PHE A 32 14.19 1.68 29.86
N ALA A 33 13.35 2.50 30.50
CA ALA A 33 12.00 2.80 30.02
C ALA A 33 12.02 3.54 28.68
N PHE A 34 12.92 4.53 28.52
CA PHE A 34 13.13 5.27 27.28
C PHE A 34 13.53 4.34 26.12
N PHE A 35 14.50 3.44 26.33
CA PHE A 35 14.86 2.43 25.33
C PHE A 35 13.74 1.41 25.03
N ARG A 36 12.88 1.08 26.01
CA ARG A 36 11.68 0.26 25.78
C ARG A 36 10.63 0.99 24.96
N ASP A 37 10.47 2.29 25.17
CA ASP A 37 9.47 3.09 24.48
C ASP A 37 9.83 3.26 23.01
N GLU A 38 11.11 3.54 22.68
CA GLU A 38 11.56 3.58 21.29
C GLU A 38 11.35 2.24 20.56
N ARG A 39 11.61 1.10 21.22
CA ARG A 39 11.37 -0.23 20.61
C ARG A 39 9.89 -0.47 20.37
N ARG A 40 9.02 -0.05 21.28
CA ARG A 40 7.56 -0.15 21.13
C ARG A 40 7.05 0.74 20.00
N GLU A 41 7.55 1.97 19.91
CA GLU A 41 7.19 2.89 18.84
C GLU A 41 7.62 2.39 17.46
N ARG A 42 8.87 1.91 17.33
CA ARG A 42 9.37 1.32 16.07
C ARG A 42 8.54 0.10 15.67
N ARG A 43 8.15 -0.73 16.65
CA ARG A 43 7.28 -1.88 16.42
C ARG A 43 5.89 -1.46 15.93
N ARG A 44 5.25 -0.49 16.58
CA ARG A 44 3.94 0.05 16.16
C ARG A 44 3.98 0.66 14.76
N ARG A 45 5.04 1.40 14.43
CA ARG A 45 5.23 1.95 13.08
C ARG A 45 5.32 0.84 12.04
N ARG A 46 6.07 -0.22 12.33
CA ARG A 46 6.19 -1.39 11.45
C ARG A 46 4.86 -2.13 11.29
N GLU A 47 4.14 -2.38 12.39
CA GLU A 47 2.82 -3.01 12.37
C GLU A 47 1.85 -2.20 11.49
N ARG A 48 1.81 -0.86 11.66
CA ARG A 48 1.01 0.02 10.80
C ARG A 48 1.36 -0.10 9.31
N VAL A 49 2.65 -0.17 8.96
CA VAL A 49 3.06 -0.35 7.55
C VAL A 49 2.59 -1.69 7.00
N ILE A 50 2.73 -2.76 7.78
CA ILE A 50 2.27 -4.10 7.38
C ILE A 50 0.75 -4.09 7.17
N ASP A 51 -0.02 -3.49 8.08
CA ASP A 51 -1.47 -3.44 8.00
C ASP A 51 -1.94 -2.66 6.76
N VAL A 52 -1.32 -1.51 6.48
CA VAL A 52 -1.59 -0.72 5.27
C VAL A 52 -1.28 -1.53 4.00
N GLN A 53 -0.12 -2.20 3.95
CA GLN A 53 0.25 -3.03 2.80
C GLN A 53 -0.70 -4.21 2.60
N LYS A 54 -1.14 -4.86 3.69
CA LYS A 54 -2.13 -5.95 3.64
C LYS A 54 -3.48 -5.46 3.13
N ALA A 55 -3.92 -4.30 3.59
CA ALA A 55 -5.18 -3.70 3.14
C ALA A 55 -5.16 -3.36 1.65
N ILE A 56 -4.09 -2.70 1.18
CA ILE A 56 -3.90 -2.40 -0.25
C ILE A 56 -3.83 -3.69 -1.06
N ARG A 57 -3.04 -4.69 -0.62
CA ARG A 57 -2.92 -5.95 -1.33
C ARG A 57 -4.28 -6.65 -1.49
N ALA A 58 -5.08 -6.71 -0.43
CA ALA A 58 -6.40 -7.35 -0.46
C ALA A 58 -7.37 -6.66 -1.45
N GLU A 59 -7.31 -5.33 -1.55
CA GLU A 59 -8.08 -4.59 -2.56
C GLU A 59 -7.64 -4.96 -3.99
N ILE A 60 -6.32 -4.92 -4.26
CA ILE A 60 -5.78 -5.26 -5.58
C ILE A 60 -6.08 -6.72 -5.94
N GLU A 61 -5.92 -7.66 -4.99
CA GLU A 61 -6.25 -9.09 -5.16
C GLU A 61 -7.72 -9.28 -5.55
N THR A 62 -8.62 -8.54 -4.90
CA THR A 62 -10.06 -8.61 -5.20
C THR A 62 -10.35 -8.18 -6.63
N HIS A 63 -9.74 -7.08 -7.09
CA HIS A 63 -9.95 -6.60 -8.45
C HIS A 63 -9.28 -7.51 -9.50
N VAL A 64 -8.06 -7.98 -9.24
CA VAL A 64 -7.36 -8.95 -10.10
C VAL A 64 -8.19 -10.22 -10.28
N TYR A 65 -8.74 -10.76 -9.19
CA TYR A 65 -9.61 -11.93 -9.23
C TYR A 65 -10.85 -11.72 -10.13
N GLN A 66 -11.46 -10.54 -10.07
CA GLN A 66 -12.60 -10.21 -10.93
C GLN A 66 -12.18 -10.14 -12.41
N LEU A 67 -11.06 -9.47 -12.71
CA LEU A 67 -10.54 -9.36 -14.09
C LEU A 67 -10.19 -10.72 -14.69
N GLU A 68 -9.62 -11.63 -13.89
CA GLU A 68 -9.31 -13.01 -14.31
C GLU A 68 -10.58 -13.82 -14.59
N ARG A 69 -11.63 -13.60 -13.79
CA ARG A 69 -12.91 -14.30 -13.93
C ARG A 69 -13.70 -13.84 -15.16
N ASP A 70 -13.60 -12.57 -15.54
CA ASP A 70 -14.45 -11.96 -16.57
C ASP A 70 -14.06 -12.33 -18.01
N ASP A 71 -12.99 -13.11 -18.23
CA ASP A 71 -12.55 -13.61 -19.54
C ASP A 71 -12.52 -12.50 -20.60
N LEU A 72 -11.61 -11.54 -20.39
CA LEU A 72 -11.49 -10.32 -21.17
C LEU A 72 -11.32 -10.58 -22.67
N ASP A 73 -10.70 -11.70 -23.06
CA ASP A 73 -10.49 -12.05 -24.45
C ASP A 73 -11.79 -12.46 -25.13
N ARG A 74 -12.60 -13.31 -24.47
CA ARG A 74 -13.92 -13.68 -24.97
C ARG A 74 -14.86 -12.48 -25.05
N VAL A 75 -14.82 -11.58 -24.07
CA VAL A 75 -15.61 -10.35 -24.09
C VAL A 75 -15.22 -9.47 -25.29
N ALA A 76 -13.92 -9.30 -25.54
CA ALA A 76 -13.42 -8.52 -26.67
C ALA A 76 -13.85 -9.12 -28.01
N GLU A 77 -13.78 -10.44 -28.18
CA GLU A 77 -14.18 -11.14 -29.41
C GLU A 77 -15.69 -11.00 -29.70
N VAL A 78 -16.52 -11.21 -28.67
CA VAL A 78 -17.98 -11.07 -28.80
C VAL A 78 -18.36 -9.65 -29.20
N VAL A 79 -17.79 -8.64 -28.54
CA VAL A 79 -18.09 -7.24 -28.83
C VAL A 79 -17.55 -6.81 -30.20
N ALA A 80 -16.37 -7.27 -30.62
CA ALA A 80 -15.85 -7.03 -31.96
C ALA A 80 -16.78 -7.60 -33.04
N THR A 81 -17.33 -8.79 -32.82
CA THR A 81 -18.32 -9.40 -33.72
C THR A 81 -19.60 -8.56 -33.81
N LEU A 82 -20.06 -7.99 -32.69
CA LEU A 82 -21.24 -7.12 -32.65
C LEU A 82 -21.01 -5.81 -33.42
N PHE A 83 -19.83 -5.19 -33.29
CA PHE A 83 -19.48 -4.01 -34.09
C PHE A 83 -19.47 -4.29 -35.60
N GLY A 84 -19.04 -5.49 -36.03
CA GLY A 84 -19.03 -5.87 -37.44
C GLY A 84 -20.40 -6.22 -38.01
N SER A 85 -21.35 -6.61 -37.17
CA SER A 85 -22.69 -7.07 -37.59
C SER A 85 -23.79 -6.01 -37.45
N ASP A 86 -23.63 -5.05 -36.53
CA ASP A 86 -24.58 -3.97 -36.30
C ASP A 86 -23.88 -2.60 -36.23
N PRO A 87 -23.97 -1.78 -37.30
CA PRO A 87 -23.45 -0.41 -37.32
C PRO A 87 -24.07 0.51 -36.25
N GLY A 88 -25.22 0.16 -35.69
CA GLY A 88 -25.87 0.89 -34.59
C GLY A 88 -25.41 0.46 -33.20
N TYR A 89 -24.61 -0.60 -33.09
CA TYR A 89 -24.26 -1.19 -31.80
C TYR A 89 -23.40 -0.26 -30.94
N VAL A 90 -23.82 -0.10 -29.69
CA VAL A 90 -23.08 0.63 -28.64
C VAL A 90 -22.97 -0.28 -27.42
N PRO A 91 -21.76 -0.69 -27.00
CA PRO A 91 -21.60 -1.55 -25.85
C PRO A 91 -22.01 -0.84 -24.56
N PHE A 92 -22.62 -1.58 -23.64
CA PHE A 92 -22.88 -1.08 -22.29
C PHE A 92 -21.60 -1.22 -21.45
N ILE A 93 -21.05 -0.10 -21.00
CA ILE A 93 -19.86 -0.06 -20.13
C ILE A 93 -20.31 0.19 -18.68
N PRO A 94 -20.20 -0.81 -17.78
CA PRO A 94 -20.55 -0.63 -16.37
C PRO A 94 -19.54 0.28 -15.67
N ARG A 95 -20.00 1.03 -14.67
CA ARG A 95 -19.10 1.73 -13.76
C ARG A 95 -18.64 0.75 -12.68
N GLU A 96 -17.34 0.56 -12.59
CA GLU A 96 -16.68 -0.27 -11.60
C GLU A 96 -16.10 0.63 -10.49
N ARG A 97 -15.96 0.12 -9.25
CA ARG A 97 -15.34 0.88 -8.16
C ARG A 97 -14.51 -0.05 -7.30
N HIS A 98 -13.20 0.04 -7.44
CA HIS A 98 -12.23 -0.92 -6.87
C HIS A 98 -11.05 -0.24 -6.13
N ASP A 99 -11.24 0.98 -5.63
CA ASP A 99 -10.19 1.84 -5.07
C ASP A 99 -10.52 2.41 -3.67
N VAL A 100 -11.53 1.87 -2.98
CA VAL A 100 -12.07 2.43 -1.73
C VAL A 100 -11.01 2.50 -0.62
N ILE A 101 -10.21 1.44 -0.46
CA ILE A 101 -9.16 1.34 0.55
C ILE A 101 -8.01 2.27 0.19
N PHE A 102 -7.56 2.26 -1.07
CA PHE A 102 -6.50 3.15 -1.51
C PHE A 102 -6.87 4.62 -1.35
N ALA A 103 -8.07 5.03 -1.74
CA ALA A 103 -8.53 6.41 -1.59
C ALA A 103 -8.48 6.91 -0.14
N VAL A 104 -8.71 6.02 0.83
CA VAL A 104 -8.61 6.33 2.28
C VAL A 104 -7.15 6.34 2.76
N LEU A 105 -6.30 5.47 2.22
CA LEU A 105 -4.93 5.26 2.69
C LEU A 105 -3.85 6.02 1.91
N VAL A 106 -4.19 6.71 0.82
CA VAL A 106 -3.22 7.39 -0.05
C VAL A 106 -2.38 8.43 0.71
N GLY A 107 -2.91 9.07 1.74
CA GLY A 107 -2.14 9.99 2.60
C GLY A 107 -1.03 9.31 3.43
N ASP A 108 -1.19 8.01 3.70
CA ASP A 108 -0.24 7.17 4.43
C ASP A 108 0.69 6.37 3.49
N ILE A 109 0.51 6.49 2.17
CA ILE A 109 1.27 5.68 1.20
C ILE A 109 2.77 6.01 1.17
N GLN A 110 3.13 7.23 1.59
CA GLN A 110 4.51 7.68 1.75
C GLN A 110 5.31 6.86 2.78
N VAL A 111 4.64 6.06 3.61
CA VAL A 111 5.30 5.14 4.56
C VAL A 111 5.76 3.84 3.86
N LEU A 112 5.32 3.59 2.62
CA LEU A 112 5.77 2.45 1.84
C LEU A 112 7.21 2.60 1.35
N PRO A 113 7.99 1.51 1.28
CA PRO A 113 9.29 1.50 0.62
C PRO A 113 9.19 1.86 -0.86
N THR A 114 10.24 2.48 -1.43
CA THR A 114 10.25 2.94 -2.84
C THR A 114 9.99 1.82 -3.84
N ASP A 115 10.53 0.63 -3.59
CA ASP A 115 10.36 -0.52 -4.48
C ASP A 115 8.95 -1.13 -4.40
N THR A 116 8.20 -0.85 -3.32
CA THR A 116 6.81 -1.27 -3.12
C THR A 116 5.79 -0.23 -3.59
N ILE A 117 6.05 1.05 -3.36
CA ILE A 117 5.12 2.12 -3.74
C ILE A 117 4.97 2.23 -5.25
N ARG A 118 6.03 2.00 -6.04
CA ARG A 118 6.00 2.20 -7.49
C ARG A 118 5.02 1.26 -8.20
N PRO A 119 5.06 -0.08 -8.01
CA PRO A 119 4.07 -0.97 -8.61
C PRO A 119 2.63 -0.64 -8.22
N VAL A 120 2.42 -0.24 -6.96
CA VAL A 120 1.09 0.16 -6.44
C VAL A 120 0.59 1.42 -7.15
N VAL A 121 1.41 2.48 -7.23
CA VAL A 121 1.04 3.73 -7.91
C VAL A 121 0.73 3.48 -9.39
N VAL A 122 1.56 2.69 -10.08
CA VAL A 122 1.32 2.35 -11.49
C VAL A 122 -0.01 1.61 -11.67
N TYR A 123 -0.37 0.72 -10.75
CA TYR A 123 -1.66 0.03 -10.80
C TYR A 123 -2.84 1.01 -10.69
N TYR A 124 -2.82 1.90 -9.68
CA TYR A 124 -3.92 2.85 -9.47
C TYR A 124 -3.99 3.95 -10.55
N ASP A 125 -2.87 4.30 -11.17
CA ASP A 125 -2.84 5.22 -12.32
C ASP A 125 -3.55 4.64 -13.55
N ILE A 126 -3.31 3.36 -13.85
CA ILE A 126 -4.04 2.66 -14.92
C ILE A 126 -5.52 2.49 -14.55
N LEU A 127 -5.83 2.24 -13.27
CA LEU A 127 -7.22 2.16 -12.81
C LEU A 127 -7.97 3.49 -13.06
N ALA A 128 -7.36 4.61 -12.70
CA ALA A 128 -7.91 5.94 -12.96
C ALA A 128 -8.06 6.22 -14.46
N THR A 129 -7.14 5.71 -15.29
CA THR A 129 -7.25 5.78 -16.75
C THR A 129 -8.48 5.01 -17.26
N ILE A 130 -8.73 3.79 -16.75
CA ILE A 130 -9.91 2.98 -17.09
C ILE A 130 -11.20 3.67 -16.67
N ASP A 131 -11.22 4.33 -15.50
CA ASP A 131 -12.38 5.10 -15.04
C ASP A 131 -12.68 6.28 -15.99
N ALA A 132 -11.64 7.01 -16.41
CA ALA A 132 -11.78 8.09 -17.39
C ALA A 132 -12.28 7.58 -18.75
N MET A 133 -11.72 6.49 -19.26
CA MET A 133 -12.17 5.83 -20.50
C MET A 133 -13.63 5.38 -20.37
N THR A 134 -14.02 4.82 -19.22
CA THR A 134 -15.39 4.39 -18.94
C THR A 134 -16.35 5.57 -19.02
N GLU A 135 -15.99 6.72 -18.44
CA GLU A 135 -16.83 7.91 -18.52
C GLU A 135 -16.97 8.43 -19.96
N ASP A 136 -15.86 8.48 -20.71
CA ASP A 136 -15.86 8.87 -22.12
C ASP A 136 -16.73 7.94 -22.97
N MET A 137 -16.62 6.62 -22.78
CA MET A 137 -17.40 5.62 -23.53
C MET A 137 -18.89 5.60 -23.16
N ARG A 138 -19.25 6.12 -21.98
CA ARG A 138 -20.65 6.28 -21.56
C ARG A 138 -21.28 7.58 -22.06
N SER A 139 -20.49 8.48 -22.63
CA SER A 139 -20.98 9.75 -23.15
C SER A 139 -21.77 9.59 -24.44
N GLU A 140 -22.70 10.52 -24.70
CA GLU A 140 -23.41 10.62 -25.98
C GLU A 140 -22.43 10.79 -27.16
N ARG A 141 -21.29 11.45 -26.90
CA ARG A 141 -20.23 11.68 -27.90
C ARG A 141 -19.64 10.37 -28.40
N TYR A 142 -19.41 9.40 -27.53
CA TYR A 142 -18.94 8.06 -27.94
C TYR A 142 -19.98 7.35 -28.80
N GLY A 143 -21.26 7.40 -28.41
CA GLY A 143 -22.36 6.81 -29.18
C GLY A 143 -22.49 7.37 -30.60
N ALA A 144 -22.17 8.65 -30.79
CA ALA A 144 -22.23 9.36 -32.07
C ALA A 144 -20.99 9.15 -32.97
N LEU A 145 -19.94 8.47 -32.51
CA LEU A 145 -18.79 8.11 -33.35
C LEU A 145 -19.20 7.11 -34.44
N ASP A 146 -18.44 7.10 -35.54
CA ASP A 146 -18.57 6.04 -36.54
C ASP A 146 -18.22 4.67 -35.94
N PRO A 147 -18.79 3.57 -36.47
CA PRO A 147 -18.63 2.24 -35.88
C PRO A 147 -17.18 1.79 -35.75
N GLU A 148 -16.33 2.12 -36.73
CA GLU A 148 -14.91 1.74 -36.74
C GLU A 148 -14.16 2.43 -35.59
N ARG A 149 -14.39 3.73 -35.36
CA ARG A 149 -13.83 4.43 -34.21
C ARG A 149 -14.32 3.87 -32.88
N ARG A 150 -15.61 3.55 -32.75
CA ARG A 150 -16.14 2.94 -31.50
C ARG A 150 -15.46 1.61 -31.20
N ALA A 151 -15.24 0.79 -32.23
CA ALA A 151 -14.54 -0.48 -32.11
C ALA A 151 -13.07 -0.30 -31.67
N LEU A 152 -12.35 0.67 -32.25
CA LEU A 152 -10.98 0.99 -31.83
C LEU A 152 -10.90 1.44 -30.37
N PHE A 153 -11.76 2.35 -29.93
CA PHE A 153 -11.82 2.79 -28.53
C PHE A 153 -12.14 1.63 -27.57
N PHE A 154 -13.05 0.73 -27.97
CA PHE A 154 -13.36 -0.45 -27.16
C PHE A 154 -12.18 -1.43 -27.10
N ALA A 155 -11.45 -1.61 -28.21
CA ALA A 155 -10.24 -2.44 -28.22
C ALA A 155 -9.16 -1.89 -27.27
N ASP A 156 -8.89 -0.57 -27.34
CA ASP A 156 -7.95 0.11 -26.44
C ASP A 156 -8.37 -0.03 -24.96
N TYR A 157 -9.68 0.06 -24.69
CA TYR A 157 -10.24 -0.15 -23.34
C TYR A 157 -9.94 -1.57 -22.84
N MET A 158 -10.18 -2.59 -23.67
CA MET A 158 -9.92 -3.99 -23.30
C MET A 158 -8.41 -4.25 -23.11
N ASP A 159 -7.55 -3.69 -23.96
CA ASP A 159 -6.10 -3.79 -23.80
C ASP A 159 -5.62 -3.12 -22.51
N THR A 160 -6.24 -2.00 -22.14
CA THR A 160 -5.95 -1.32 -20.88
C THR A 160 -6.39 -2.17 -19.69
N LYS A 161 -7.56 -2.82 -19.71
CA LYS A 161 -7.97 -3.80 -18.67
C LYS A 161 -6.98 -4.97 -18.56
N ARG A 162 -6.47 -5.51 -19.68
CA ARG A 162 -5.42 -6.54 -19.66
C ARG A 162 -4.11 -6.03 -19.05
N ASN A 163 -3.74 -4.79 -19.34
CA ASN A 163 -2.57 -4.16 -18.74
C ASN A 163 -2.75 -3.99 -17.23
N LEU A 164 -3.93 -3.52 -16.80
CA LEU A 164 -4.27 -3.40 -15.39
C LEU A 164 -4.12 -4.73 -14.64
N LEU A 165 -4.61 -5.84 -15.22
CA LEU A 165 -4.43 -7.18 -14.66
C LEU A 165 -2.95 -7.51 -14.40
N ARG A 166 -2.09 -7.33 -15.42
CA ARG A 166 -0.63 -7.58 -15.28
C ARG A 166 0.01 -6.69 -14.24
N ARG A 167 -0.37 -5.40 -14.16
CA ARG A 167 0.17 -4.48 -13.15
C ARG A 167 -0.32 -4.81 -11.75
N GLY A 168 -1.57 -5.25 -11.62
CA GLY A 168 -2.14 -5.72 -10.36
C GLY A 168 -1.37 -6.91 -9.81
N GLN A 169 -1.13 -7.93 -10.65
CA GLN A 169 -0.30 -9.09 -10.29
C GLN A 169 1.10 -8.67 -9.83
N LYS A 170 1.74 -7.70 -10.53
CA LYS A 170 3.06 -7.19 -10.12
C LYS A 170 3.04 -6.42 -8.80
N ALA A 171 1.98 -5.66 -8.54
CA ALA A 171 1.80 -4.95 -7.27
C ALA A 171 1.59 -5.93 -6.11
N ILE A 172 0.80 -6.99 -6.31
CA ILE A 172 0.57 -8.05 -5.33
C ILE A 172 1.87 -8.76 -4.97
N GLU A 173 2.68 -9.11 -5.96
CA GLU A 173 4.00 -9.72 -5.76
C GLU A 173 4.89 -8.82 -4.89
N SER A 174 5.03 -7.54 -5.27
CA SER A 174 5.87 -6.58 -4.56
C SER A 174 5.40 -6.31 -3.12
N LEU A 175 4.09 -6.20 -2.90
CA LEU A 175 3.51 -6.07 -1.56
C LEU A 175 3.77 -7.32 -0.73
N SER A 176 3.63 -8.50 -1.31
CA SER A 176 3.85 -9.77 -0.60
C SER A 176 5.30 -9.95 -0.17
N GLU A 177 6.25 -9.62 -1.03
CA GLU A 177 7.69 -9.62 -0.70
C GLU A 177 7.99 -8.63 0.44
N SER A 178 7.47 -7.41 0.34
CA SER A 178 7.69 -6.34 1.33
C SER A 178 7.09 -6.69 2.69
N ILE A 179 5.86 -7.22 2.72
CA ILE A 179 5.20 -7.72 3.94
C ILE A 179 6.05 -8.84 4.57
N ALA A 180 6.50 -9.83 3.79
CA ALA A 180 7.28 -10.95 4.31
C ALA A 180 8.61 -10.48 4.95
N LEU A 181 9.30 -9.53 4.32
CA LEU A 181 10.52 -8.93 4.87
C LEU A 181 10.24 -8.18 6.19
N LEU A 182 9.17 -7.40 6.24
CA LEU A 182 8.79 -6.65 7.43
C LEU A 182 8.40 -7.57 8.60
N GLU A 183 7.69 -8.67 8.33
CA GLU A 183 7.31 -9.67 9.33
C GLU A 183 8.52 -10.42 9.90
N GLN A 184 9.55 -10.68 9.07
CA GLN A 184 10.85 -11.23 9.50
C GLN A 184 11.71 -10.20 10.25
N GLY A 185 11.25 -8.95 10.31
CA GLY A 185 11.94 -7.84 10.96
C GLY A 185 13.07 -7.23 10.14
N ALA A 186 13.22 -7.64 8.89
CA ALA A 186 14.13 -7.04 7.92
C ALA A 186 13.61 -5.69 7.42
N SER A 187 14.52 -4.87 6.87
CA SER A 187 14.16 -3.65 6.18
C SER A 187 13.93 -3.95 4.69
N PRO A 188 12.84 -3.48 4.09
CA PRO A 188 12.61 -3.60 2.66
C PRO A 188 13.75 -2.97 1.86
N ILE A 189 14.08 -3.57 0.72
CA ILE A 189 15.10 -3.04 -0.17
C ILE A 189 14.63 -1.66 -0.66
N ASN A 190 15.53 -0.68 -0.60
CA ASN A 190 15.28 0.68 -1.08
C ASN A 190 16.35 0.96 -2.14
N ARG A 191 16.15 0.48 -3.38
CA ARG A 191 17.11 0.78 -4.46
C ARG A 191 16.92 2.24 -4.88
N PRO A 192 17.99 3.05 -4.94
CA PRO A 192 17.89 4.39 -5.49
C PRO A 192 17.41 4.31 -6.95
N VAL A 193 16.54 5.26 -7.34
CA VAL A 193 15.83 5.30 -8.64
C VAL A 193 16.76 5.38 -9.87
N ALA A 194 18.07 5.57 -9.66
CA ALA A 194 19.05 5.87 -10.70
C ALA A 194 19.43 4.70 -11.63
N ASP A 195 18.97 3.46 -11.41
CA ASP A 195 19.48 2.27 -12.12
C ASP A 195 18.48 1.62 -13.12
N GLN A 196 17.43 2.34 -13.53
CA GLN A 196 16.41 1.80 -14.48
C GLN A 196 16.35 2.52 -15.84
N SER A 197 17.25 3.45 -16.14
CA SER A 197 17.32 4.12 -17.45
C SER A 197 18.20 3.41 -18.49
N GLY A 198 18.43 2.10 -18.33
CA GLY A 198 19.33 1.34 -19.19
C GLY A 198 18.85 -0.08 -19.39
N ARG A 199 17.78 -0.28 -20.16
CA ARG A 199 17.56 -1.45 -21.02
C ARG A 199 16.29 -1.31 -21.86
#